data_AF-A0A3D5FWR4-F1
#
_entry.id   AF-A0A3D5FWR4-F1
#
_cell.length_a   1.000
_cell.length_b   1.000
_cell.length_c   1.000
_cell.angle_alpha   90.00
_cell.angle_beta   90.00
_cell.angle_gamma   90.00
#
_symmetry.space_group_name_H-M   'P 1'
#
loop_
_entity.id
_entity.type
_entity.pdbx_description
1 polymer ?
#
loop_
_entity_poly.entity_id
_entity_poly.type
_entity_poly.pdbx_seq_one_letter_code
_entity_poly.pdbx_strand_id
1 'polypeptide(L)'
;MDASHAIHVGDETWLYVTGTTELHGYTGSSVDRQSYRDDQATTGGFARIGRLTWPRHRILGVRARLQEQVDLLSGPVTADEPAGLFINAHTGTGGRLRAALLDAKYQPIPGYGVDDCDAISGDHLNRVVSWNGSPRLPETSERLIARMELTDADLWAFTFGI
;
A
#
# COMPACT_ATOMS: atom_id res chain seq x y z
N MET A 1 -14.21 -18.48 -9.52
CA MET A 1 -13.32 -17.34 -9.81
C MET A 1 -12.02 -17.69 -9.14
N ASP A 2 -10.96 -17.76 -9.92
CA ASP A 2 -9.62 -18.02 -9.39
C ASP A 2 -8.75 -16.80 -9.69
N ALA A 3 -7.72 -16.58 -8.88
CA ALA A 3 -6.82 -15.44 -9.01
C ALA A 3 -5.36 -15.89 -8.91
N SER A 4 -4.47 -15.22 -9.64
CA SER A 4 -3.03 -15.41 -9.52
C SER A 4 -2.49 -14.84 -8.19
N HIS A 5 -1.22 -15.09 -7.90
CA HIS A 5 -0.49 -14.20 -7.00
C HIS A 5 -0.39 -12.81 -7.63
N ALA A 6 -0.43 -11.77 -6.80
CA ALA A 6 -0.21 -10.41 -7.27
C ALA A 6 1.27 -10.20 -7.58
N ILE A 7 1.59 -9.52 -8.69
CA ILE A 7 2.98 -9.24 -9.08
C ILE A 7 3.22 -7.75 -9.21
N HIS A 8 4.41 -7.29 -8.86
CA HIS A 8 4.82 -5.90 -9.08
C HIS A 8 5.44 -5.75 -10.47
N VAL A 9 4.93 -4.78 -11.24
CA VAL A 9 5.41 -4.45 -12.59
C VAL A 9 5.64 -2.94 -12.62
N GLY A 10 6.90 -2.52 -12.47
CA GLY A 10 7.24 -1.12 -12.27
C GLY A 10 6.54 -0.54 -11.05
N ASP A 11 5.77 0.53 -11.29
CA ASP A 11 5.03 1.28 -10.27
C ASP A 11 3.60 0.76 -10.04
N GLU A 12 3.24 -0.37 -10.63
CA GLU A 12 1.94 -1.02 -10.46
C GLU A 12 2.04 -2.39 -9.79
N THR A 13 0.94 -2.79 -9.17
CA THR A 13 0.65 -4.18 -8.82
C THR A 13 -0.41 -4.71 -9.77
N TRP A 14 -0.18 -5.89 -10.32
CA TRP A 14 -1.10 -6.58 -11.22
C TRP A 14 -1.66 -7.83 -10.55
N LEU A 15 -2.95 -8.09 -10.76
CA LEU A 15 -3.63 -9.33 -10.37
C LEU A 15 -4.39 -9.88 -11.58
N TYR A 16 -4.09 -11.11 -11.96
CA TYR A 16 -4.82 -11.80 -13.00
C TYR A 16 -5.95 -12.60 -12.38
N VAL A 17 -7.16 -12.42 -12.90
CA VAL A 17 -8.37 -13.09 -12.42
C VAL A 17 -9.02 -13.86 -13.55
N THR A 18 -9.57 -15.03 -13.25
CA THR A 18 -10.39 -15.79 -14.18
C THR A 18 -11.85 -15.73 -13.78
N GLY A 19 -12.71 -15.47 -14.75
CA GLY A 19 -14.15 -15.35 -14.55
C GLY A 19 -14.93 -15.93 -15.72
N THR A 20 -16.21 -16.21 -15.48
CA THR A 20 -17.18 -16.55 -16.51
C THR A 20 -18.22 -15.43 -16.57
N THR A 21 -18.85 -15.26 -17.73
CA THR A 21 -20.02 -14.38 -17.91
C THR A 21 -21.32 -15.03 -17.44
N GLU A 22 -21.28 -16.30 -17.04
CA GLU A 22 -22.44 -17.01 -16.51
C GLU A 22 -22.83 -16.52 -15.11
N LEU A 23 -24.14 -16.55 -14.84
CA LEU A 23 -24.69 -16.22 -13.53
C LEU A 23 -24.41 -17.36 -12.55
N HIS A 24 -24.03 -17.01 -11.32
CA HIS A 24 -23.88 -17.97 -10.24
C HIS A 24 -25.20 -18.71 -10.00
N GLY A 25 -25.19 -20.04 -10.14
CA GLY A 25 -26.37 -20.89 -9.99
C GLY A 25 -27.09 -21.26 -11.30
N TYR A 26 -26.59 -20.82 -12.45
CA TYR A 26 -27.03 -21.37 -13.73
C TYR A 26 -26.64 -22.86 -13.81
N THR A 27 -27.64 -23.73 -13.89
CA THR A 27 -27.44 -25.19 -13.93
C THR A 27 -27.38 -25.73 -15.36
N GLY A 28 -27.54 -24.88 -16.38
CA GLY A 28 -27.55 -25.30 -17.78
C GLY A 28 -28.76 -26.16 -18.17
N SER A 29 -29.75 -26.33 -17.30
CA SER A 29 -30.85 -27.29 -17.52
C SER A 29 -31.77 -26.95 -18.69
N SER A 30 -31.73 -25.72 -19.20
CA SER A 30 -32.52 -25.27 -20.35
C SER A 30 -31.80 -25.35 -21.70
N VAL A 31 -30.52 -25.72 -21.73
CA VAL A 31 -29.72 -25.76 -22.97
C VAL A 31 -29.06 -27.12 -23.11
N ASP A 32 -29.10 -27.68 -24.31
CA ASP A 32 -28.40 -28.93 -24.62
C ASP A 32 -26.87 -28.77 -24.45
N ARG A 33 -26.23 -29.80 -23.91
CA ARG A 33 -24.79 -29.78 -23.59
C ARG A 33 -23.90 -29.65 -24.82
N GLN A 34 -24.30 -30.21 -25.96
CA GLN A 34 -23.53 -30.10 -27.20
C GLN A 34 -23.64 -28.68 -27.76
N SER A 35 -24.85 -28.13 -27.84
CA SER A 35 -25.08 -26.74 -28.24
C SER A 35 -24.31 -25.75 -27.38
N TYR A 36 -24.27 -25.96 -26.06
CA TYR A 36 -23.46 -25.15 -25.15
C TYR A 36 -21.96 -25.23 -25.47
N ARG A 37 -21.43 -26.42 -25.74
CA ARG A 37 -20.01 -26.60 -26.09
C ARG A 37 -19.64 -25.96 -27.42
N ASP A 38 -20.52 -26.09 -28.42
CA ASP A 38 -20.33 -25.52 -29.74
C ASP A 38 -20.34 -23.99 -29.67
N ASP A 39 -21.26 -23.39 -28.91
CA ASP A 39 -21.27 -21.94 -28.64
C ASP A 39 -19.96 -21.49 -27.99
N GLN A 40 -19.53 -22.15 -26.91
CA GLN A 40 -18.28 -21.80 -26.22
C GLN A 40 -17.06 -21.91 -27.13
N ALA A 41 -17.00 -22.88 -28.04
CA ALA A 41 -15.91 -23.00 -28.99
C ALA A 41 -15.82 -21.79 -29.95
N THR A 42 -16.95 -21.17 -30.27
CA THR A 42 -17.01 -20.00 -31.15
C THR A 42 -16.85 -18.67 -30.42
N THR A 43 -17.22 -18.60 -29.13
CA THR A 43 -17.20 -17.35 -28.34
C THR A 43 -15.91 -17.14 -27.55
N GLY A 44 -14.97 -18.10 -27.57
CA GLY A 44 -13.66 -18.01 -26.91
C GLY A 44 -13.55 -18.76 -25.58
N GLY A 45 -14.38 -19.79 -25.39
CA GLY A 45 -14.41 -20.67 -24.22
C GLY A 45 -15.34 -20.18 -23.11
N PHE A 46 -15.45 -20.95 -22.03
CA PHE A 46 -16.36 -20.62 -20.91
C PHE A 46 -15.80 -19.57 -19.93
N ALA A 47 -14.49 -19.32 -19.97
CA ALA A 47 -13.80 -18.44 -19.04
C ALA A 47 -13.01 -17.35 -19.78
N ARG A 48 -12.84 -16.20 -19.12
CA ARG A 48 -12.01 -15.08 -19.57
C ARG A 48 -10.96 -14.76 -18.49
N ILE A 49 -9.79 -14.30 -18.93
CA ILE A 49 -8.74 -13.79 -18.05
C ILE A 49 -8.82 -12.26 -18.08
N GLY A 50 -8.99 -11.65 -16.91
CA GLY A 50 -8.89 -10.21 -16.70
C GLY A 50 -7.61 -9.84 -15.97
N ARG A 51 -7.15 -8.60 -16.15
CA ARG A 51 -6.06 -8.01 -15.39
C ARG A 51 -6.59 -6.81 -14.62
N LEU A 52 -6.45 -6.85 -13.30
CA LEU A 52 -6.66 -5.72 -12.41
C LEU A 52 -5.31 -5.07 -12.12
N THR A 53 -5.23 -3.74 -12.18
CA THR A 53 -4.01 -2.99 -11.85
C THR A 53 -4.32 -1.88 -10.84
N TRP A 54 -3.35 -1.61 -9.97
CA TRP A 54 -3.36 -0.47 -9.05
C TRP A 54 -1.93 -0.04 -8.75
N PRO A 55 -1.68 1.18 -8.25
CA PRO A 55 -0.33 1.61 -7.92
C PRO A 55 0.29 0.71 -6.85
N ARG A 56 1.60 0.50 -6.95
CA ARG A 56 2.35 -0.42 -6.10
C ARG A 56 2.11 -0.11 -4.62
N HIS A 57 1.86 -1.17 -3.85
CA HIS A 57 1.60 -1.15 -2.40
C HIS A 57 0.36 -0.34 -1.95
N ARG A 58 -0.63 -0.07 -2.82
CA ARG A 58 -1.87 0.68 -2.46
C ARG A 58 -3.15 -0.14 -2.31
N ILE A 59 -3.05 -1.41 -1.89
CA ILE A 59 -4.25 -2.25 -1.72
C ILE A 59 -5.04 -1.93 -0.44
N LEU A 60 -4.35 -1.54 0.63
CA LEU A 60 -4.91 -1.20 1.94
C LEU A 60 -4.13 -0.01 2.49
N GLY A 61 -4.79 0.87 3.24
CA GLY A 61 -4.14 2.02 3.86
C GLY A 61 -5.04 2.71 4.87
N VAL A 62 -4.50 3.76 5.48
CA VAL A 62 -5.20 4.67 6.39
C VAL A 62 -5.47 5.98 5.66
N ARG A 63 -6.64 6.55 5.90
CA ARG A 63 -7.07 7.83 5.34
C ARG A 63 -7.50 8.76 6.47
N ALA A 64 -6.92 9.94 6.53
CA ALA A 64 -7.30 11.00 7.45
C ALA A 64 -7.79 12.22 6.67
N ARG A 65 -8.98 12.72 6.98
CA ARG A 65 -9.53 13.96 6.39
C ARG A 65 -9.25 15.18 7.24
N LEU A 66 -9.33 15.01 8.55
CA LEU A 66 -8.89 15.99 9.53
C LEU A 66 -7.48 15.63 10.01
N GLN A 67 -6.94 16.44 10.91
CA GLN A 67 -5.67 16.12 11.54
C GLN A 67 -5.84 14.90 12.47
N GLU A 68 -5.20 13.79 12.12
CA GLU A 68 -5.23 12.55 12.89
C GLU A 68 -3.81 11.99 13.06
N GLN A 69 -3.67 11.01 13.94
CA GLN A 69 -2.40 10.33 14.19
C GLN A 69 -2.51 8.82 14.05
N VAL A 70 -1.48 8.20 13.49
CA VAL A 70 -1.31 6.75 13.46
C VAL A 70 0.14 6.39 13.80
N ASP A 71 0.31 5.35 14.59
CA ASP A 71 1.64 4.85 14.98
C ASP A 71 2.05 3.69 14.08
N LEU A 72 3.21 3.82 13.43
CA LEU A 72 3.83 2.80 12.60
C LEU A 72 4.96 2.13 13.37
N LEU A 73 4.93 0.80 13.48
CA LEU A 73 5.93 0.03 14.22
C LEU A 73 6.97 -0.52 13.24
N SER A 74 8.26 -0.27 13.50
CA SER A 74 9.34 -0.58 12.55
C SER A 74 9.56 -2.05 12.22
N GLY A 75 8.88 -2.98 12.90
CA GLY A 75 9.27 -4.40 12.87
C GLY A 75 10.76 -4.57 13.26
N PRO A 76 11.36 -5.74 13.02
CA PRO A 76 12.81 -5.87 12.98
C PRO A 76 13.34 -5.05 11.79
N VAL A 77 14.23 -4.10 12.05
CA VAL A 77 14.87 -3.31 10.99
C VAL A 77 16.00 -4.14 10.39
N THR A 78 15.98 -4.36 9.07
CA THR A 78 16.96 -5.19 8.36
C THR A 78 17.79 -4.33 7.40
N ALA A 79 18.98 -4.81 7.05
CA ALA A 79 19.87 -4.14 6.08
C ALA A 79 19.46 -4.37 4.61
N ASP A 80 18.40 -5.15 4.36
CA ASP A 80 17.89 -5.41 3.01
C ASP A 80 17.08 -4.22 2.45
N GLU A 81 16.63 -3.33 3.34
CA GLU A 81 15.85 -2.15 2.99
C GLU A 81 16.71 -0.88 3.01
N PRO A 82 16.40 0.12 2.17
CA PRO A 82 17.14 1.38 2.18
C PRO A 82 17.11 2.06 3.56
N ALA A 83 18.25 2.56 4.00
CA ALA A 83 18.37 3.27 5.28
C ALA A 83 17.43 4.48 5.36
N GLY A 84 16.56 4.52 6.37
CA GLY A 84 15.56 5.57 6.54
C GLY A 84 14.14 5.05 6.83
N LEU A 85 13.22 5.99 7.01
CA LEU A 85 11.78 5.72 7.00
C LEU A 85 11.22 6.12 5.64
N PHE A 86 10.70 5.16 4.89
CA PHE A 86 10.07 5.39 3.60
C PHE A 86 8.56 5.17 3.70
N ILE A 87 7.79 6.02 3.01
CA ILE A 87 6.32 5.95 2.98
C ILE A 87 5.76 5.96 1.56
N ASN A 88 4.65 5.26 1.36
CA ASN A 88 3.78 5.41 0.21
C ASN A 88 2.54 6.17 0.65
N ALA A 89 2.39 7.38 0.14
CA ALA A 89 1.38 8.31 0.63
C ALA A 89 0.95 9.32 -0.42
N HIS A 90 -0.25 9.87 -0.22
CA HIS A 90 -0.82 10.92 -1.06
C HIS A 90 -1.47 11.96 -0.18
N THR A 91 -1.33 13.22 -0.53
CA THR A 91 -2.05 14.32 0.14
C THR A 91 -2.93 15.06 -0.86
N GLY A 92 -4.11 15.48 -0.41
CA GLY A 92 -4.92 16.44 -1.15
C GLY A 92 -4.28 17.84 -1.19
N THR A 93 -4.97 18.80 -1.81
CA THR A 93 -4.49 20.19 -1.89
C THR A 93 -4.46 20.83 -0.50
N GLY A 94 -3.29 21.27 -0.05
CA GLY A 94 -3.10 21.79 1.30
C GLY A 94 -2.99 20.71 2.38
N GLY A 95 -3.06 19.43 2.00
CA GLY A 95 -2.79 18.30 2.88
C GLY A 95 -1.30 18.14 3.15
N ARG A 96 -0.97 17.48 4.25
CA ARG A 96 0.41 17.23 4.67
C ARG A 96 0.54 15.98 5.54
N LEU A 97 1.74 15.42 5.53
CA LEU A 97 2.22 14.37 6.43
C LEU A 97 3.46 14.85 7.17
N ARG A 98 3.53 14.56 8.47
CA ARG A 98 4.73 14.71 9.31
C ARG A 98 4.87 13.51 10.23
N ALA A 99 6.03 13.31 10.82
CA ALA A 99 6.29 12.18 11.71
C ALA A 99 7.08 12.62 12.94
N ALA A 100 6.78 12.02 14.09
CA ALA A 100 7.70 11.96 15.21
C ALA A 100 8.23 10.54 15.40
N LEU A 101 9.48 10.37 15.82
CA LEU A 101 10.00 9.09 16.26
C LEU A 101 9.92 8.97 17.78
N LEU A 102 9.43 7.82 18.23
CA LEU A 102 9.42 7.39 19.62
C LEU A 102 10.22 6.09 19.76
N ASP A 103 10.74 5.84 20.95
CA ASP A 103 11.33 4.56 21.31
C ASP A 103 10.27 3.47 21.56
N ALA A 104 10.72 2.25 21.85
CA ALA A 104 9.85 1.11 22.17
C ALA A 104 8.96 1.31 23.42
N LYS A 105 9.22 2.35 24.23
CA LYS A 105 8.45 2.74 25.43
C LYS A 105 7.57 3.97 25.16
N TYR A 106 7.35 4.33 23.90
CA TYR A 106 6.61 5.52 23.47
C TYR A 106 7.19 6.84 24.02
N GLN A 107 8.50 6.89 24.28
CA GLN A 107 9.18 8.12 24.66
C GLN A 107 9.68 8.87 23.43
N PRO A 108 9.46 10.19 23.32
CA PRO A 108 9.97 10.99 22.21
C PRO A 108 11.49 10.93 22.07
N ILE A 109 11.99 10.80 20.84
CA ILE A 109 13.41 10.86 20.54
C ILE A 109 13.80 12.30 20.20
N PRO A 110 14.74 12.93 20.93
CA PRO A 110 15.17 14.30 20.65
C PRO A 110 15.68 14.50 19.21
N GLY A 111 15.25 15.58 18.56
CA GLY A 111 15.59 15.90 17.17
C GLY A 111 14.76 15.16 16.10
N TYR A 112 13.81 14.33 16.53
CA TYR A 112 12.88 13.60 15.68
C TYR A 112 11.42 13.91 16.05
N GLY A 113 11.13 15.14 16.47
CA GLY A 113 9.75 15.59 16.76
C GLY A 113 8.95 15.88 15.49
N VAL A 114 7.64 16.08 15.63
CA VAL A 114 6.76 16.50 14.52
C VAL A 114 7.20 17.85 13.95
N ASP A 115 7.65 18.76 14.80
CA ASP A 115 8.11 20.09 14.40
C ASP A 115 9.52 20.07 13.77
N ASP A 116 10.29 19.02 14.03
CA ASP A 116 11.57 18.76 13.35
C ASP A 116 11.36 18.13 11.97
N CYS A 117 10.20 17.50 11.72
CA CYS A 117 9.92 16.77 10.49
C CYS A 117 9.65 17.70 9.32
N ASP A 118 10.33 17.46 8.20
CA ASP A 118 10.04 18.11 6.94
C ASP A 118 8.66 17.66 6.43
N ALA A 119 7.77 18.60 6.14
CA ALA A 119 6.41 18.29 5.70
C ALA A 119 6.41 17.62 4.31
N ILE A 120 5.63 16.56 4.18
CA ILE A 120 5.46 15.81 2.93
C ILE A 120 4.07 16.12 2.35
N SER A 121 4.06 16.53 1.09
CA SER A 121 2.84 16.74 0.29
C SER A 121 3.04 16.19 -1.13
N GLY A 122 1.94 15.87 -1.81
CA GLY A 122 1.90 15.31 -3.16
C GLY A 122 1.58 13.81 -3.18
N ASP A 123 1.76 13.18 -4.34
CA ASP A 123 1.54 11.75 -4.55
C ASP A 123 2.89 11.01 -4.64
N HIS A 124 3.17 10.11 -3.69
CA HIS A 124 4.45 9.42 -3.60
C HIS A 124 4.27 7.92 -3.41
N LEU A 125 4.94 7.13 -4.25
CA LEU A 125 5.01 5.67 -4.06
C LEU A 125 6.11 5.26 -3.07
N ASN A 126 7.15 6.09 -2.92
CA ASN A 126 8.30 5.81 -2.07
C ASN A 126 9.01 7.11 -1.65
N ARG A 127 8.50 7.81 -0.64
CA ARG A 127 9.08 9.06 -0.13
C ARG A 127 9.81 8.81 1.18
N VAL A 128 11.06 9.25 1.26
CA VAL A 128 11.81 9.25 2.52
C VAL A 128 11.30 10.37 3.43
N VAL A 129 11.11 10.05 4.70
CA VAL A 129 10.83 11.00 5.78
C VAL A 129 12.14 11.58 6.28
N SER A 130 12.19 12.89 6.49
CA SER A 130 13.37 13.58 7.00
C SER A 130 13.02 14.55 8.11
N TRP A 131 13.99 14.76 9.00
CA TRP A 131 13.92 15.71 10.11
C TRP A 131 15.06 16.70 9.97
N ASN A 132 14.73 18.00 9.90
CA ASN A 132 15.67 19.08 9.63
C ASN A 132 16.58 18.81 8.42
N GLY A 133 16.00 18.24 7.35
CA GLY A 133 16.70 17.85 6.11
C GLY A 133 17.46 16.51 6.16
N SER A 134 17.49 15.82 7.30
CA SER A 134 18.19 14.54 7.47
C SER A 134 17.23 13.35 7.41
N PRO A 135 17.44 12.36 6.52
CA PRO A 135 16.64 11.13 6.50
C PRO A 135 17.14 10.04 7.46
N ARG A 136 18.24 10.29 8.19
CA ARG A 136 18.90 9.28 9.02
C ARG A 136 18.09 8.95 10.25
N LEU A 137 17.79 7.67 10.47
CA LEU A 137 17.19 7.18 11.71
C LEU A 137 18.17 7.23 12.90
N PRO A 138 17.68 7.33 14.14
CA PRO A 138 18.55 7.28 15.32
C PRO A 138 19.27 5.93 15.40
N GLU A 139 20.54 5.95 15.82
CA GLU A 139 21.32 4.74 16.05
C GLU A 139 20.80 4.01 17.30
N THR A 140 20.03 2.94 17.10
CA THR A 140 19.48 2.12 18.18
C THR A 140 19.28 0.68 17.73
N SER A 141 19.42 -0.27 18.65
CA SER A 141 19.04 -1.68 18.45
C SER A 141 17.57 -1.95 18.79
N GLU A 142 16.89 -0.98 19.40
CA GLU A 142 15.49 -1.09 19.79
C GLU A 142 14.56 -0.76 18.63
N ARG A 143 13.33 -1.28 18.71
CA ARG A 143 12.29 -0.92 17.72
C ARG A 143 11.92 0.56 17.83
N LEU A 144 11.65 1.14 16.67
CA LEU A 144 11.18 2.50 16.55
C LEU A 144 9.68 2.53 16.29
N ILE A 145 9.05 3.60 16.77
CA ILE A 145 7.65 3.92 16.49
C ILE A 145 7.65 5.26 15.75
N ALA A 146 7.12 5.29 14.52
CA ALA A 146 6.84 6.55 13.85
C ALA A 146 5.39 6.95 14.08
N ARG A 147 5.18 7.98 14.89
CA ARG A 147 3.88 8.63 15.04
C ARG A 147 3.66 9.60 13.89
N MET A 148 2.85 9.20 12.94
CA MET A 148 2.51 10.01 11.78
C MET A 148 1.39 10.98 12.16
N GLU A 149 1.54 12.26 11.81
CA GLU A 149 0.47 13.25 11.76
C GLU A 149 0.01 13.39 10.30
N LEU A 150 -1.26 13.12 10.06
CA LEU A 150 -1.88 13.17 8.73
C LEU A 150 -2.92 14.29 8.69
N THR A 151 -2.98 15.06 7.61
CA THR A 151 -4.07 16.01 7.34
C THR A 151 -4.42 15.96 5.86
N ASP A 152 -5.68 15.63 5.54
CA ASP A 152 -6.15 15.33 4.18
C ASP A 152 -5.17 14.45 3.39
N ALA A 153 -4.88 13.27 3.96
CA ALA A 153 -3.83 12.38 3.47
C ALA A 153 -4.23 10.90 3.54
N ASP A 154 -3.66 10.15 2.62
CA ASP A 154 -3.69 8.69 2.52
C ASP A 154 -2.28 8.14 2.77
N LEU A 155 -2.17 7.10 3.59
CA LEU A 155 -0.92 6.38 3.85
C LEU A 155 -1.16 4.88 3.62
N TRP A 156 -0.45 4.27 2.69
CA TRP A 156 -0.68 2.88 2.28
C TRP A 156 0.38 1.90 2.76
N ALA A 157 1.64 2.31 2.74
CA ALA A 157 2.76 1.44 3.10
C ALA A 157 3.89 2.24 3.71
N PHE A 158 4.73 1.56 4.49
CA PHE A 158 5.93 2.12 5.07
C PHE A 158 7.01 1.05 5.22
N THR A 159 8.26 1.49 5.25
CA THR A 159 9.43 0.64 5.45
C THR A 159 10.44 1.36 6.33
N PHE A 160 11.04 0.63 7.27
CA PHE A 160 12.21 1.06 8.02
C PHE A 160 13.43 0.25 7.56
N GLY A 161 14.52 0.93 7.25
CA GLY A 161 15.82 0.30 6.98
C GLY A 161 16.95 1.00 7.74
N ILE A 162 18.06 0.27 7.97
CA ILE A 162 19.30 0.79 8.60
C ILE A 162 20.49 0.65 7.65
#